data_AF-A0A8T5B530-F1
#
_entry.id   AF-A0A8T5B530-F1
#
_cell.length_a   1.000
_cell.length_b   1.000
_cell.length_c   1.000
_cell.angle_alpha   90.00
_cell.angle_beta   90.00
_cell.angle_gamma   90.00
#
_symmetry.space_group_name_H-M   'P 1'
#
loop_
_entity.id
_entity.type
_entity.pdbx_description
1 polymer ?
#
loop_
_entity_poly.entity_id
_entity_poly.type
_entity_poly.pdbx_seq_one_letter_code
_entity_poly.pdbx_strand_id
1 'polypeptide(L)'
;MEQAVEMGLMAPDGYGYRSTKLGYDFFEAFKNNDRTLLDDILSKYSPYMLIKGILSQRSSSLSELMGITGLNEVGVEMMVRLLQYTRDDFCVIGERYCIRSKELPEINRFVEILKNVYEDLNEKVLYGCSKRFIPIEMIAKQVCLEMRLTLDDFSKLLEETQKINPYIEVHSEEVGYGFFPIRFQRTNNNYLRCYLCMKK
;
A
#
# COMPACT_ATOMS: atom_id res chain seq x y z
N MET A 1 -17.19 12.47 -19.77
CA MET A 1 -17.95 11.50 -20.60
C MET A 1 -17.02 10.67 -21.48
N GLU A 2 -15.97 11.26 -22.06
CA GLU A 2 -14.95 10.53 -22.85
C GLU A 2 -14.43 9.27 -22.14
N GLN A 3 -14.07 9.38 -20.86
CA GLN A 3 -13.59 8.24 -20.08
C GLN A 3 -14.59 7.07 -19.98
N ALA A 4 -15.89 7.35 -19.83
CA ALA A 4 -16.93 6.31 -19.77
C ALA A 4 -17.16 5.66 -21.14
N VAL A 5 -16.90 6.39 -22.22
CA VAL A 5 -16.92 5.88 -23.59
C VAL A 5 -15.68 5.02 -23.86
N GLU A 6 -14.50 5.48 -23.44
CA GLU A 6 -13.25 4.70 -23.54
C GLU A 6 -13.30 3.39 -22.75
N MET A 7 -13.94 3.40 -21.57
CA MET A 7 -14.21 2.19 -20.80
C MET A 7 -15.25 1.28 -21.45
N GLY A 8 -15.92 1.73 -22.52
CA GLY A 8 -16.98 1.00 -23.20
C GLY A 8 -18.29 0.96 -22.42
N LEU A 9 -18.47 1.79 -21.39
CA LEU A 9 -19.71 1.86 -20.59
C LEU A 9 -20.80 2.67 -21.32
N MET A 10 -20.39 3.64 -22.14
CA MET A 10 -21.29 4.45 -22.95
C MET A 10 -20.87 4.42 -24.42
N ALA A 11 -21.83 4.58 -25.32
CA ALA A 11 -21.59 4.73 -26.74
C ALA A 11 -22.36 5.95 -27.28
N PRO A 12 -21.76 6.73 -28.20
CA PRO A 12 -22.49 7.80 -28.87
C PRO A 12 -23.63 7.25 -29.72
N ASP A 13 -24.77 7.94 -29.75
CA ASP A 13 -25.99 7.51 -30.48
C ASP A 13 -26.54 8.57 -31.45
N GLY A 14 -25.71 9.56 -31.80
CA GLY A 14 -26.03 10.62 -32.75
C GLY A 14 -26.73 11.83 -32.13
N TYR A 15 -27.41 11.67 -30.99
CA TYR A 15 -28.08 12.76 -30.25
C TYR A 15 -27.53 12.94 -28.83
N GLY A 16 -26.71 12.01 -28.35
CA GLY A 16 -26.04 12.05 -27.07
C GLY A 16 -25.26 10.76 -26.84
N TYR A 17 -25.50 10.14 -25.68
CA TYR A 17 -24.84 8.92 -25.26
C TYR A 17 -25.88 7.94 -24.71
N ARG A 18 -25.73 6.67 -25.09
CA ARG A 18 -26.50 5.56 -24.52
C ARG A 18 -25.59 4.64 -23.73
N SER A 19 -26.13 4.07 -22.64
CA SER A 19 -25.46 3.02 -21.89
C SER A 19 -25.29 1.78 -22.78
N THR A 20 -24.10 1.19 -22.80
CA THR A 20 -23.86 -0.09 -23.45
C THR A 20 -24.33 -1.22 -22.54
N LYS A 21 -24.33 -2.47 -23.03
CA LYS A 21 -24.56 -3.63 -22.17
C LYS A 21 -23.57 -3.66 -20.98
N LEU A 22 -22.29 -3.36 -21.25
CA LEU A 22 -21.26 -3.27 -20.22
C LEU A 22 -21.54 -2.15 -19.21
N GLY A 23 -22.05 -1.00 -19.69
CA GLY A 23 -22.49 0.09 -18.83
C GLY A 23 -23.64 -0.30 -17.93
N TYR A 24 -24.66 -0.98 -18.46
CA TYR A 24 -25.76 -1.52 -17.66
C TYR A 24 -25.27 -2.50 -16.59
N ASP A 25 -24.43 -3.46 -16.98
CA ASP A 25 -23.85 -4.44 -16.04
C ASP A 25 -23.03 -3.72 -14.94
N PHE A 26 -22.28 -2.67 -15.30
CA PHE A 26 -21.54 -1.85 -14.34
C PHE A 26 -22.46 -1.14 -13.34
N PHE A 27 -23.51 -0.47 -13.82
CA PHE A 27 -24.43 0.25 -12.95
C PHE A 27 -25.23 -0.68 -12.04
N GLU A 28 -25.68 -1.83 -12.55
CA GLU A 28 -26.37 -2.84 -11.74
C GLU A 28 -25.44 -3.45 -10.69
N ALA A 29 -24.18 -3.76 -11.04
CA ALA A 29 -23.19 -4.22 -10.07
C ALA A 29 -22.94 -3.18 -8.97
N PHE A 30 -22.80 -1.90 -9.33
CA PHE A 30 -22.65 -0.81 -8.37
C PHE A 30 -23.86 -0.65 -7.44
N LYS A 31 -25.06 -0.66 -8.00
CA LYS A 31 -26.32 -0.56 -7.24
C LYS A 31 -26.49 -1.72 -6.26
N ASN A 32 -26.08 -2.92 -6.65
CA ASN A 32 -26.14 -4.11 -5.80
C ASN A 32 -24.92 -4.25 -4.86
N ASN A 33 -23.99 -3.29 -4.88
CA ASN A 33 -22.71 -3.33 -4.15
C ASN A 33 -21.90 -4.61 -4.42
N ASP A 34 -22.01 -5.15 -5.65
CA ASP A 34 -21.23 -6.28 -6.13
C ASP A 34 -19.85 -5.79 -6.59
N ARG A 35 -18.96 -5.62 -5.61
CA ARG A 35 -17.59 -5.12 -5.81
C ARG A 35 -16.74 -6.06 -6.67
N THR A 36 -17.00 -7.36 -6.59
CA THR A 36 -16.27 -8.37 -7.37
C THR A 36 -16.62 -8.24 -8.85
N LEU A 37 -17.91 -8.17 -9.18
CA LEU A 37 -18.34 -7.97 -10.56
C LEU A 37 -17.87 -6.62 -11.12
N LEU A 38 -17.85 -5.57 -10.29
CA LEU A 38 -17.28 -4.28 -10.68
C LEU A 38 -15.78 -4.37 -10.99
N ASP A 39 -14.98 -5.03 -10.15
CA ASP A 39 -13.55 -5.25 -10.38
C ASP A 39 -13.32 -6.00 -11.70
N ASP A 40 -14.14 -7.00 -12.00
CA ASP A 40 -14.07 -7.78 -13.25
C ASP A 40 -14.44 -6.95 -14.49
N ILE A 41 -15.48 -6.13 -14.40
CA ILE A 41 -15.88 -5.22 -15.49
C ILE A 41 -14.78 -4.18 -15.74
N LEU A 42 -14.28 -3.54 -14.68
CA LEU A 42 -13.23 -2.52 -14.76
C LEU A 42 -11.91 -3.11 -15.26
N SER A 43 -11.61 -4.37 -14.95
CA SER A 43 -10.41 -5.08 -15.44
C SER A 43 -10.39 -5.28 -16.96
N LYS A 44 -11.52 -5.06 -17.67
CA LYS A 44 -11.54 -5.05 -19.15
C LYS A 44 -10.98 -3.75 -19.73
N TYR A 45 -10.90 -2.69 -18.92
CA TYR A 45 -10.31 -1.42 -19.32
C TYR A 45 -8.81 -1.41 -19.01
N SER A 46 -7.99 -1.28 -20.07
CA SER A 46 -6.53 -1.47 -19.99
C SER A 46 -5.85 -0.62 -18.91
N PRO A 47 -6.08 0.70 -18.78
CA PRO A 47 -5.46 1.48 -17.71
C PRO A 47 -5.78 1.01 -16.29
N TYR A 48 -7.02 0.58 -16.04
CA TYR A 48 -7.39 0.01 -14.74
C TYR A 48 -6.65 -1.30 -14.47
N MET A 49 -6.63 -2.19 -15.46
CA MET A 49 -5.91 -3.47 -15.37
C MET A 49 -4.40 -3.28 -15.14
N LEU A 50 -3.78 -2.34 -15.85
CA LEU A 50 -2.35 -2.02 -15.71
C LEU A 50 -2.03 -1.51 -14.31
N ILE A 51 -2.77 -0.52 -13.81
CA ILE A 51 -2.59 0.00 -12.45
C ILE A 51 -2.77 -1.12 -11.43
N LYS A 52 -3.85 -1.89 -11.53
CA LYS A 52 -4.12 -3.05 -10.65
C LYS A 52 -2.96 -4.05 -10.65
N GLY A 53 -2.42 -4.38 -11.83
CA GLY A 53 -1.29 -5.29 -11.98
C GLY A 53 -0.03 -4.78 -11.28
N ILE A 54 0.32 -3.51 -11.50
CA ILE A 54 1.51 -2.90 -10.90
C ILE A 54 1.38 -2.83 -9.38
N LEU A 55 0.23 -2.37 -8.88
CA LEU A 55 0.00 -2.24 -7.45
C LEU A 55 -0.05 -3.60 -6.74
N SER A 56 -0.39 -4.67 -7.48
CA SER A 56 -0.32 -6.07 -7.01
C SER A 56 1.11 -6.63 -6.97
N GLN A 57 2.09 -5.91 -7.50
CA GLN A 57 3.50 -6.33 -7.52
C GLN A 57 4.37 -5.43 -6.63
N ARG A 58 4.14 -4.12 -6.64
CA ARG A 58 4.94 -3.12 -5.92
C ARG A 58 4.10 -1.91 -5.50
N SER A 59 4.63 -1.09 -4.60
CA SER A 59 4.04 0.22 -4.33
C SER A 59 4.43 1.25 -5.41
N SER A 60 3.51 2.13 -5.79
CA SER A 60 3.74 3.17 -6.80
C SER A 60 3.15 4.52 -6.45
N SER A 61 3.82 5.60 -6.86
CA SER A 61 3.32 6.97 -6.71
C SER A 61 2.35 7.34 -7.85
N LEU A 62 1.58 8.42 -7.68
CA LEU A 62 0.67 8.89 -8.73
C LEU A 62 1.41 9.21 -10.05
N SER A 63 2.56 9.87 -9.95
CA SER A 63 3.40 10.23 -11.11
C SER A 63 3.93 8.99 -11.86
N GLU A 64 4.33 7.94 -11.15
CA GLU A 64 4.72 6.68 -11.78
C GLU A 64 3.55 6.02 -12.53
N LEU A 65 2.36 6.03 -11.94
CA LEU A 65 1.16 5.45 -12.58
C LEU A 65 0.72 6.25 -13.82
N MET A 66 0.87 7.57 -13.81
CA MET A 66 0.66 8.42 -15.00
C MET A 66 1.64 8.04 -16.11
N GLY A 67 2.93 7.90 -15.79
CA GLY A 67 3.95 7.51 -16.76
C GLY A 67 3.70 6.15 -17.41
N ILE A 68 3.08 5.21 -16.68
CA ILE A 68 2.81 3.86 -17.19
C ILE A 68 1.52 3.78 -18.01
N THR A 69 0.48 4.51 -17.59
CA THR A 69 -0.83 4.45 -18.26
C THR A 69 -0.97 5.45 -19.40
N GLY A 70 -0.15 6.50 -19.44
CA GLY A 70 -0.31 7.63 -20.36
C GLY A 70 -1.51 8.53 -20.02
N LEU A 71 -2.22 8.27 -18.91
CA LEU A 71 -3.32 9.09 -18.45
C LEU A 71 -2.81 10.34 -17.73
N ASN A 72 -3.64 11.39 -17.74
CA ASN A 72 -3.43 12.55 -16.88
C ASN A 72 -3.72 12.22 -15.41
N GLU A 73 -3.39 13.16 -14.52
CA GLU A 73 -3.56 13.02 -13.07
C GLU A 73 -5.00 12.63 -12.69
N VAL A 74 -6.01 13.30 -13.26
CA VAL A 74 -7.42 13.04 -12.99
C VAL A 74 -7.83 11.63 -13.40
N GLY A 75 -7.36 11.16 -14.56
CA GLY A 75 -7.62 9.81 -15.05
C GLY A 75 -7.05 8.75 -14.12
N VAL A 76 -5.79 8.91 -13.69
CA VAL A 76 -5.14 7.99 -12.75
C VAL A 76 -5.81 8.02 -11.38
N GLU A 77 -6.12 9.20 -10.83
CA GLU A 77 -6.83 9.33 -9.57
C GLU A 77 -8.18 8.59 -9.60
N MET A 78 -8.90 8.71 -10.72
CA MET A 78 -10.18 8.01 -10.88
C MET A 78 -9.99 6.48 -10.84
N MET A 79 -8.96 5.94 -11.52
CA MET A 79 -8.66 4.50 -11.43
C MET A 79 -8.28 4.07 -10.02
N VAL A 80 -7.49 4.88 -9.32
CA VAL A 80 -7.10 4.63 -7.93
C VAL A 80 -8.32 4.61 -7.01
N ARG A 81 -9.25 5.56 -7.16
CA ARG A 81 -10.50 5.59 -6.38
C ARG A 81 -11.40 4.39 -6.70
N LEU A 82 -11.47 3.98 -7.96
CA LEU A 82 -12.21 2.78 -8.36
C LEU A 82 -11.58 1.52 -7.74
N LEU A 83 -10.25 1.40 -7.71
CA LEU A 83 -9.56 0.31 -7.02
C LEU A 83 -9.79 0.34 -5.51
N GLN A 84 -9.73 1.50 -4.88
CA GLN A 84 -10.07 1.69 -3.46
C GLN A 84 -11.50 1.23 -3.16
N TYR A 85 -12.43 1.47 -4.07
CA TYR A 85 -13.82 1.08 -3.90
C TYR A 85 -14.03 -0.43 -4.08
N THR A 86 -13.39 -1.04 -5.07
CA THR A 86 -13.62 -2.46 -5.40
C THR A 86 -12.79 -3.42 -4.56
N ARG A 87 -11.69 -2.97 -3.96
CA ARG A 87 -10.71 -3.84 -3.28
C ARG A 87 -10.44 -3.45 -1.84
N ASP A 88 -10.78 -4.34 -0.92
CA ASP A 88 -10.50 -4.16 0.51
C ASP A 88 -8.99 -4.29 0.85
N ASP A 89 -8.20 -4.89 -0.04
CA ASP A 89 -6.75 -5.04 0.11
C ASP A 89 -5.95 -3.86 -0.46
N PHE A 90 -6.62 -2.84 -1.01
CA PHE A 90 -5.97 -1.60 -1.43
C PHE A 90 -5.46 -0.80 -0.21
N CYS A 91 -4.27 -0.21 -0.32
CA CYS A 91 -3.66 0.57 0.76
C CYS A 91 -2.89 1.78 0.23
N VAL A 92 -2.83 2.83 1.06
CA VAL A 92 -2.01 4.02 0.86
C VAL A 92 -1.02 4.12 2.02
N ILE A 93 0.27 4.17 1.71
CA ILE A 93 1.32 4.33 2.72
C ILE A 93 2.17 5.55 2.33
N GLY A 94 2.00 6.65 3.06
CA GLY A 94 2.52 7.95 2.63
C GLY A 94 1.87 8.41 1.33
N GLU A 95 2.67 8.68 0.31
CA GLU A 95 2.21 9.16 -1.02
C GLU A 95 2.19 8.04 -2.07
N ARG A 96 2.30 6.79 -1.65
CA ARG A 96 2.34 5.64 -2.57
C ARG A 96 1.17 4.71 -2.32
N TYR A 97 0.68 4.14 -3.42
CA TYR A 97 -0.43 3.20 -3.49
C TYR A 97 0.11 1.78 -3.59
N CYS A 98 -0.62 0.79 -3.07
CA CYS A 98 -0.34 -0.62 -3.30
C CYS A 98 -1.59 -1.48 -3.06
N ILE A 99 -1.56 -2.72 -3.56
CA ILE A 99 -2.48 -3.79 -3.17
C ILE A 99 -1.69 -4.73 -2.25
N ARG A 100 -2.20 -4.95 -1.03
CA ARG A 100 -1.54 -5.74 0.01
C ARG A 100 -1.29 -7.17 -0.46
N SER A 101 -0.18 -7.74 -0.01
CA SER A 101 0.04 -9.18 -0.16
C SER A 101 -0.96 -9.93 0.72
N LYS A 102 -1.58 -11.00 0.19
CA LYS A 102 -2.43 -11.88 0.99
C LYS A 102 -1.63 -12.79 1.91
N GLU A 103 -0.38 -13.05 1.54
CA GLU A 103 0.51 -13.93 2.28
C GLU A 103 1.56 -13.10 3.01
N LEU A 104 1.82 -13.46 4.27
CA LEU A 104 2.92 -12.89 5.03
C LEU A 104 4.23 -13.34 4.39
N PRO A 105 5.20 -12.43 4.23
CA PRO A 105 6.51 -12.75 3.70
C PRO A 105 7.25 -13.68 4.65
N GLU A 106 8.13 -14.51 4.10
CA GLU A 106 9.05 -15.31 4.90
C GLU A 106 9.91 -14.42 5.80
N ILE A 107 10.17 -14.88 7.03
CA ILE A 107 10.94 -14.12 8.02
C ILE A 107 12.31 -13.73 7.49
N ASN A 108 13.00 -14.61 6.75
CA ASN A 108 14.32 -14.32 6.19
C ASN A 108 14.27 -13.12 5.22
N ARG A 109 13.24 -13.05 4.38
CA ARG A 109 13.02 -11.94 3.46
C ARG A 109 12.68 -10.66 4.22
N PHE A 110 11.87 -10.76 5.28
CA PHE A 110 11.59 -9.62 6.16
C PHE A 110 12.86 -9.07 6.79
N VAL A 111 13.74 -9.93 7.32
CA VAL A 111 15.02 -9.53 7.92
C VAL A 111 15.93 -8.86 6.90
N GLU A 112 16.01 -9.39 5.68
CA GLU A 112 16.80 -8.79 4.59
C GLU A 112 16.31 -7.38 4.26
N ILE A 113 15.02 -7.20 4.02
CA ILE A 113 14.44 -5.89 3.74
C ILE A 113 14.60 -4.93 4.93
N LEU A 114 14.36 -5.40 6.15
CA LEU A 114 14.51 -4.60 7.36
C LEU A 114 15.95 -4.09 7.53
N LYS A 115 16.96 -4.92 7.21
CA LYS A 115 18.38 -4.52 7.23
C LYS A 115 18.68 -3.49 6.14
N ASN A 116 18.26 -3.74 4.90
CA ASN A 116 18.48 -2.82 3.79
C ASN A 116 17.87 -1.44 4.08
N VAL A 117 16.63 -1.40 4.57
CA VAL A 117 15.96 -0.15 4.97
C VAL A 117 16.70 0.54 6.12
N TYR A 118 17.15 -0.22 7.11
CA TYR A 118 17.91 0.33 8.24
C TYR A 118 19.23 0.95 7.78
N GLU A 119 19.98 0.27 6.92
CA GLU A 119 21.24 0.76 6.34
C GLU A 119 21.02 2.00 5.49
N ASP A 120 20.03 1.97 4.58
CA ASP A 120 19.61 3.11 3.75
C ASP A 120 19.30 4.36 4.58
N LEU A 121 18.52 4.18 5.65
CA LEU A 121 18.14 5.28 6.54
C LEU A 121 19.35 5.79 7.34
N ASN A 122 20.28 4.92 7.72
CA ASN A 122 21.50 5.30 8.42
C ASN A 122 22.49 6.05 7.51
N GLU A 123 22.59 5.68 6.23
CA GLU A 123 23.45 6.35 5.24
C GLU A 123 22.92 7.72 4.81
N LYS A 124 21.60 7.89 4.72
CA LYS A 124 20.95 9.16 4.30
C LYS A 124 21.01 10.25 5.37
N VAL A 125 21.30 9.92 6.63
CA VAL A 125 21.49 10.93 7.70
C VAL A 125 22.87 11.55 7.55
N LEU A 126 22.90 12.59 6.70
CA LEU A 126 24.02 13.49 6.44
C LEU A 126 24.71 13.95 7.74
N TYR A 127 26.03 14.13 7.66
CA TYR A 127 26.97 14.60 8.72
C TYR A 127 27.72 13.54 9.55
N GLY A 128 27.91 12.32 9.03
CA GLY A 128 28.97 11.43 9.52
C GLY A 128 28.76 10.85 10.92
N CYS A 129 27.56 10.98 11.49
CA CYS A 129 27.19 10.37 12.75
C CYS A 129 26.17 9.26 12.48
N SER A 130 26.62 8.00 12.44
CA SER A 130 25.72 6.85 12.35
C SER A 130 24.74 6.89 13.54
N LYS A 131 23.44 7.02 13.27
CA LYS A 131 22.44 6.87 14.33
C LYS A 131 22.26 5.38 14.56
N ARG A 132 22.86 4.88 15.64
CA ARG A 132 22.63 3.53 16.16
C ARG A 132 21.14 3.26 16.48
N PHE A 133 20.33 4.31 16.58
CA PHE A 133 18.92 4.25 16.91
C PHE A 133 18.12 5.02 15.87
N ILE A 134 17.27 4.31 15.12
CA ILE A 134 16.42 4.89 14.09
C ILE A 134 14.96 4.75 14.53
N PRO A 135 14.13 5.80 14.46
CA PRO A 135 12.72 5.71 14.82
C PRO A 135 12.02 4.59 14.07
N ILE A 136 11.28 3.74 14.80
CA ILE A 136 10.57 2.61 14.21
C ILE A 136 9.52 3.09 13.22
N GLU A 137 8.90 4.25 13.42
CA GLU A 137 7.94 4.79 12.44
C GLU A 137 8.55 4.98 11.04
N MET A 138 9.82 5.41 10.96
CA MET A 138 10.50 5.63 9.69
C MET A 138 10.79 4.30 9.00
N ILE A 139 11.28 3.32 9.78
CA ILE A 139 11.56 1.96 9.30
C ILE A 139 10.28 1.27 8.88
N ALA A 140 9.27 1.24 9.75
CA ALA A 140 8.00 0.59 9.52
C ALA A 140 7.32 1.16 8.26
N LYS A 141 7.33 2.49 8.08
CA LYS A 141 6.78 3.11 6.87
C LYS A 141 7.46 2.57 5.61
N GLN A 142 8.79 2.49 5.59
CA GLN A 142 9.53 2.06 4.41
C GLN A 142 9.45 0.53 4.18
N VAL A 143 9.58 -0.28 5.23
CA VAL A 143 9.41 -1.73 5.15
C VAL A 143 7.99 -2.10 4.72
N CYS A 144 6.96 -1.47 5.31
CA CYS A 144 5.57 -1.71 4.91
C CYS A 144 5.33 -1.31 3.45
N LEU A 145 5.99 -0.27 2.96
CA LEU A 145 5.92 0.15 1.56
C LEU A 145 6.55 -0.86 0.59
N GLU A 146 7.72 -1.39 0.94
CA GLU A 146 8.45 -2.34 0.11
C GLU A 146 7.78 -3.72 0.11
N MET A 147 7.29 -4.14 1.27
CA MET A 147 6.69 -5.47 1.47
C MET A 147 5.17 -5.50 1.33
N ARG A 148 4.53 -4.34 1.18
CA ARG A 148 3.06 -4.16 1.07
C ARG A 148 2.31 -4.77 2.26
N LEU A 149 2.83 -4.47 3.45
CA LEU A 149 2.33 -4.97 4.74
C LEU A 149 1.48 -3.94 5.47
N THR A 150 0.64 -4.42 6.38
CA THR A 150 0.05 -3.56 7.41
C THR A 150 1.06 -3.29 8.53
N LEU A 151 0.83 -2.25 9.32
CA LEU A 151 1.62 -2.00 10.52
C LEU A 151 1.51 -3.17 11.52
N ASP A 152 0.33 -3.81 11.62
CA ASP A 152 0.12 -4.96 12.49
C ASP A 152 0.96 -6.17 12.04
N ASP A 153 1.02 -6.42 10.74
CA ASP A 153 1.84 -7.50 10.17
C ASP A 153 3.33 -7.21 10.34
N PHE A 154 3.74 -5.96 10.16
CA PHE A 154 5.10 -5.52 10.48
C PHE A 154 5.44 -5.77 11.96
N SER A 155 4.56 -5.40 12.89
CA SER A 155 4.79 -5.62 14.33
C SER A 155 4.95 -7.10 14.66
N LYS A 156 4.11 -7.97 14.10
CA LYS A 156 4.20 -9.43 14.29
C LYS A 156 5.53 -9.98 13.77
N LEU A 157 5.89 -9.64 12.54
CA LEU A 157 7.14 -10.09 11.92
C LEU A 157 8.37 -9.57 12.66
N LEU A 158 8.31 -8.33 13.16
CA LEU A 158 9.37 -7.76 13.99
C LEU A 158 9.54 -8.53 15.30
N GLU A 159 8.44 -8.84 16.00
CA GLU A 159 8.49 -9.62 17.24
C GLU A 159 9.05 -11.02 17.02
N GLU A 160 8.61 -11.71 15.96
CA GLU A 160 9.16 -13.03 15.57
C GLU A 160 10.65 -12.94 15.24
N THR A 161 11.05 -11.89 14.51
CA THR A 161 12.44 -11.64 14.15
C THR A 161 13.32 -11.43 15.39
N GLN A 162 12.85 -10.68 16.39
CA GLN A 162 13.60 -10.44 17.63
C GLN A 162 13.84 -11.72 18.45
N LYS A 163 12.93 -12.70 18.35
CA LYS A 163 13.08 -14.02 19.02
C LYS A 163 14.19 -14.85 18.40
N ILE A 164 14.43 -14.73 17.10
CA ILE A 164 15.41 -15.53 16.37
C ILE A 164 16.73 -14.79 16.10
N ASN A 165 16.71 -13.46 16.12
CA ASN A 165 17.85 -12.62 15.79
C ASN A 165 18.14 -11.62 16.92
N PRO A 166 19.05 -11.96 17.85
CA PRO A 166 19.35 -11.12 19.01
C PRO A 166 20.08 -9.82 18.65
N TYR A 167 20.50 -9.65 17.39
CA TYR A 167 21.16 -8.42 16.93
C TYR A 167 20.17 -7.30 16.58
N ILE A 168 18.87 -7.60 16.53
CA ILE A 168 17.80 -6.63 16.27
C ILE A 168 17.13 -6.27 17.60
N GLU A 169 17.39 -5.07 18.09
CA GLU A 169 16.87 -4.58 19.37
C GLU A 169 15.91 -3.42 19.15
N VAL A 170 14.81 -3.45 19.90
CA VAL A 170 13.86 -2.33 19.98
C VAL A 170 14.05 -1.65 21.33
N HIS A 171 14.24 -0.34 21.29
CA HIS A 171 14.39 0.52 22.46
C HIS A 171 13.21 1.48 22.53
N SER A 172 12.71 1.75 23.73
CA SER A 172 11.65 2.73 23.97
C SER A 172 12.13 3.71 25.04
N GLU A 173 11.82 5.00 24.87
CA GLU A 173 12.12 6.02 25.89
C GLU A 173 11.14 5.96 27.09
N GLU A 174 10.07 5.17 27.01
CA GLU A 174 9.10 5.00 28.11
C GLU A 174 9.34 3.70 28.89
N VAL A 175 9.24 3.78 30.22
CA VAL A 175 9.44 2.66 31.14
C VAL A 175 8.24 1.71 31.03
N GLY A 176 8.33 0.72 30.14
CA GLY A 176 7.35 -0.35 30.02
C GLY A 176 7.22 -0.82 28.58
N TYR A 177 7.56 -2.08 28.32
CA TYR A 177 7.27 -2.76 27.06
C TYR A 177 5.75 -2.91 26.88
N GLY A 178 5.09 -1.87 26.37
CA GLY A 178 3.75 -1.92 25.84
C GLY A 178 3.75 -2.42 24.40
N PHE A 179 4.39 -3.56 24.11
CA PHE A 179 4.21 -4.25 22.83
C PHE A 179 2.85 -4.96 22.86
N PHE A 180 1.80 -4.17 22.62
CA PHE A 180 0.39 -4.52 22.41
C PHE A 180 -0.36 -5.28 23.53
N PRO A 181 -1.64 -4.91 23.71
CA PRO A 181 -2.66 -5.81 23.21
C PRO A 181 -3.51 -5.14 22.14
N ILE A 182 -3.63 -5.82 21.00
CA ILE A 182 -4.75 -5.66 20.07
C ILE A 182 -6.01 -6.09 20.82
N ARG A 183 -6.57 -5.19 21.61
CA ARG A 183 -8.01 -5.13 21.90
C ARG A 183 -8.35 -3.66 22.11
N PHE A 184 -8.96 -3.09 21.08
CA PHE A 184 -9.71 -1.83 21.15
C PHE A 184 -8.97 -0.65 21.77
N GLN A 185 -8.46 0.24 20.93
CA GLN A 185 -8.97 1.61 20.91
C GLN A 185 -8.36 2.38 19.74
N ARG A 186 -9.22 3.18 19.10
CA ARG A 186 -8.82 4.24 18.19
C ARG A 186 -7.75 5.11 18.87
N THR A 187 -6.79 5.55 18.05
CA THR A 187 -5.78 6.60 18.31
C THR A 187 -4.73 6.33 19.39
N ASN A 188 -3.47 6.13 18.98
CA ASN A 188 -2.34 7.01 19.34
C ASN A 188 -0.98 6.42 18.90
N ASN A 189 -0.27 7.13 18.01
CA ASN A 189 1.12 7.59 18.10
C ASN A 189 2.19 6.87 18.97
N ASN A 190 2.06 5.59 19.29
CA ASN A 190 3.01 4.87 20.17
C ASN A 190 4.38 4.58 19.51
N TYR A 191 4.54 4.86 18.21
CA TYR A 191 5.83 4.74 17.53
C TYR A 191 6.74 5.96 17.70
N LEU A 192 6.23 7.09 18.22
CA LEU A 192 6.97 8.35 18.29
C LEU A 192 8.23 8.31 19.20
N ARG A 193 8.38 7.27 20.02
CA ARG A 193 9.47 7.12 21.00
C ARG A 193 10.12 5.73 21.00
N CYS A 194 9.88 4.97 19.93
CA CYS A 194 10.46 3.64 19.77
C CYS A 194 11.52 3.68 18.68
N TYR A 195 12.66 3.05 18.94
CA TYR A 195 13.83 3.05 18.07
C TYR A 195 14.29 1.62 17.80
N LEU A 196 14.61 1.32 16.55
CA LEU A 196 15.33 0.10 16.19
C LEU A 196 16.83 0.36 16.28
N CYS A 197 17.55 -0.59 16.85
CA CYS A 197 19.00 -0.67 16.82
C CYS A 197 19.39 -2.03 16.25
N MET A 198 20.14 -2.03 15.16
CA MET A 198 20.78 -3.24 14.66
C MET A 198 22.26 -3.24 15.06
N LYS A 199 22.67 -4.26 15.82
CA LYS A 199 24.09 -4.49 16.14
C LYS A 199 24.77 -5.14 14.93
N LYS A 200 25.99 -4.69 14.63
CA LYS A 200 26.88 -5.33 13.66
C LYS A 200 27.36 -6.68 14.18
#